data_AF-A0A964X0M8-F1
#
_entry.id   AF-A0A964X0M8-F1
#
_cell.length_a   1.000
_cell.length_b   1.000
_cell.length_c   1.000
_cell.angle_alpha   90.00
_cell.angle_beta   90.00
_cell.angle_gamma   90.00
#
_symmetry.space_group_name_H-M   'P 1'
#
loop_
_entity.id
_entity.type
_entity.pdbx_description
1 polymer ?
#
loop_
_entity_poly.entity_id
_entity_poly.type
_entity_poly.pdbx_seq_one_letter_code
_entity_poly.pdbx_strand_id
1 'polypeptide(L)'
;MAEASFDRRIQSLVRKHARMTDGIRYRIDQTGLITAHPRRRLAPPFPWRSLAALVFLAWGFKVALFALLGAETYAARLAVLEGGSLLERAGAWVMTADAATRLAATVAADLARMAGF
;
A
#
# COMPACT_ATOMS: atom_id res chain seq x y z
N MET A 1 23.40 30.72 27.72
CA MET A 1 23.68 30.11 26.39
C MET A 1 24.47 28.79 26.44
N ALA A 2 25.31 28.53 27.46
CA ALA A 2 26.07 27.27 27.60
C ALA A 2 25.19 26.03 27.90
N GLU A 3 24.15 26.19 28.72
CA GLU A 3 23.24 25.10 29.13
C GLU A 3 22.54 24.43 27.93
N ALA A 4 22.01 25.23 27.00
CA ALA A 4 21.35 24.74 25.79
C ALA A 4 22.29 23.95 24.83
N SER A 5 23.61 24.08 24.97
CA SER A 5 24.58 23.30 24.19
C SER A 5 24.84 21.92 24.81
N PHE A 6 24.83 21.85 26.16
CA PHE A 6 25.00 20.63 26.91
C PHE A 6 23.79 19.70 26.74
N ASP A 7 22.57 20.25 26.86
CA ASP A 7 21.33 19.47 26.68
C ASP A 7 21.22 18.87 25.28
N ARG A 8 21.59 19.64 24.26
CA ARG A 8 21.65 19.15 22.87
C ARG A 8 22.60 17.96 22.74
N ARG A 9 23.75 18.01 23.41
CA ARG A 9 24.72 16.91 23.41
C ARG A 9 24.18 15.68 24.12
N ILE A 10 23.55 15.82 25.28
CA ILE A 10 22.89 14.72 26.00
C ILE A 10 21.82 14.07 25.12
N GLN A 11 20.94 14.85 24.49
CA GLN A 11 19.92 14.32 23.58
C GLN A 11 20.54 13.56 22.39
N SER A 12 21.63 14.07 21.82
CA SER A 12 22.34 13.41 20.72
C SER A 12 22.91 12.04 21.13
N LEU A 13 23.43 11.95 22.36
CA LEU A 13 23.98 10.72 22.94
C LEU A 13 22.88 9.70 23.21
N VAL A 14 21.76 10.12 23.81
CA VAL A 14 20.59 9.26 24.03
C VAL A 14 20.07 8.71 22.70
N ARG A 15 19.92 9.56 21.67
CA ARG A 15 19.52 9.12 20.32
C ARG A 15 20.55 8.18 19.68
N LYS A 16 21.84 8.32 19.96
CA LYS A 16 22.89 7.41 19.48
C LYS A 16 22.78 6.04 20.16
N HIS A 17 22.60 6.03 21.49
CA HIS A 17 22.44 4.81 22.28
C HIS A 17 21.17 4.04 21.89
N ALA A 18 20.03 4.73 21.76
CA ALA A 18 18.79 4.10 21.31
C ALA A 18 18.94 3.40 19.94
N ARG A 19 19.67 4.02 19.00
CA ARG A 19 19.97 3.42 17.69
C ARG A 19 20.96 2.26 17.75
N MET A 20 21.73 2.12 18.82
CA MET A 20 22.62 0.98 19.03
C MET A 20 21.88 -0.24 19.58
N THR A 21 20.78 -0.04 20.32
CA THR A 21 19.93 -1.13 20.83
C THR A 21 19.36 -2.01 19.72
N ASP A 22 19.01 -1.42 18.57
CA ASP A 22 18.46 -2.13 17.40
C ASP A 22 19.49 -2.94 16.59
N GLY A 23 20.76 -2.89 16.99
CA GLY A 23 21.88 -3.60 16.40
C GLY A 23 23.08 -2.70 16.09
N ILE A 24 24.27 -3.28 16.17
CA ILE A 24 25.55 -2.57 16.01
C ILE A 24 26.35 -3.22 14.87
N ARG A 25 27.13 -2.43 14.15
CA ARG A 25 28.21 -2.90 13.27
C ARG A 25 29.54 -2.33 13.77
N TYR A 26 30.54 -3.20 13.86
CA TYR A 26 31.90 -2.79 14.20
C TYR A 26 32.66 -2.39 12.94
N ARG A 27 33.47 -1.34 13.05
CA ARG A 27 34.46 -0.96 12.03
C ARG A 27 35.79 -0.73 12.72
N ILE A 28 36.86 -1.16 12.07
CA ILE A 28 38.22 -0.90 12.49
C ILE A 28 38.63 0.43 11.85
N ASP A 29 39.04 1.37 12.67
CA ASP A 29 39.60 2.65 12.21
C ASP A 29 41.03 2.46 11.69
N GLN A 30 41.56 3.43 10.94
CA GLN A 30 42.95 3.42 10.44
C GLN A 30 43.98 3.30 11.57
N THR A 31 43.59 3.70 12.78
CA THR A 31 44.37 3.58 14.02
C THR A 31 44.34 2.19 14.65
N GLY A 32 43.55 1.25 14.12
CA GLY A 32 43.32 -0.07 14.71
C GLY A 32 42.23 -0.11 15.78
N LEU A 33 41.57 1.02 16.08
CA LEU A 33 40.51 1.06 17.08
C LEU A 33 39.19 0.49 16.54
N ILE A 34 38.59 -0.43 17.31
CA ILE A 34 37.27 -0.98 17.00
C ILE A 34 36.19 -0.01 17.48
N THR A 35 35.43 0.56 16.56
CA THR A 35 34.36 1.53 16.87
C THR A 35 32.98 0.98 16.53
N ALA A 36 32.08 0.99 17.50
CA ALA A 36 30.68 0.59 17.35
C ALA A 36 29.85 1.67 16.63
N HIS A 37 29.20 1.28 15.54
CA HIS A 37 28.28 2.13 14.78
C HIS A 37 26.88 1.53 14.78
N PRO A 38 25.81 2.35 14.94
CA PRO A 38 24.45 1.84 14.87
C PRO A 38 24.19 1.24 13.48
N ARG A 39 23.63 0.03 13.44
CA ARG A 39 23.20 -0.60 12.20
C ARG A 39 22.02 0.21 11.67
N ARG A 40 22.22 0.99 10.62
CA ARG A 40 21.11 1.63 9.89
C ARG A 40 20.17 0.53 9.41
N ARG A 41 19.03 0.35 10.08
CA ARG A 41 17.88 -0.31 9.48
C ARG A 41 17.35 0.68 8.46
N LEU A 42 17.52 0.39 7.17
CA LEU A 42 16.59 0.95 6.21
C LEU A 42 15.23 0.43 6.66
N ALA A 43 14.26 1.34 6.84
CA ALA A 43 12.88 0.91 7.02
C ALA A 43 12.57 -0.11 5.91
N PRO A 44 11.84 -1.20 6.20
CA PRO A 44 11.45 -2.13 5.16
C PRO A 44 10.82 -1.34 4.02
N PRO A 45 11.17 -1.62 2.75
CA PRO A 45 10.62 -0.87 1.63
C PRO A 45 9.10 -0.93 1.71
N PHE A 46 8.45 0.19 1.37
CA PHE A 46 6.99 0.25 1.31
C PHE A 46 6.47 -0.92 0.46
N PRO A 47 5.45 -1.67 0.91
CA PRO A 47 5.05 -2.94 0.30
C PRO A 47 4.22 -2.74 -0.97
N TRP A 48 4.84 -2.16 -2.01
CA TRP A 48 4.22 -1.89 -3.30
C TRP A 48 3.61 -3.13 -3.95
N ARG A 49 4.23 -4.31 -3.75
CA ARG A 49 3.73 -5.59 -4.28
C ARG A 49 2.38 -5.96 -3.66
N SER A 50 2.25 -5.81 -2.34
CA SER A 50 1.00 -6.10 -1.62
C SER A 50 -0.09 -5.11 -1.98
N LEU A 51 0.26 -3.82 -2.10
CA LEU A 51 -0.68 -2.79 -2.52
C LEU A 51 -1.18 -3.05 -3.95
N ALA A 52 -0.30 -3.40 -4.88
CA ALA A 52 -0.67 -3.75 -6.25
C ALA A 52 -1.61 -4.97 -6.27
N ALA A 53 -1.30 -6.02 -5.51
CA ALA A 53 -2.15 -7.22 -5.42
C ALA A 53 -3.57 -6.89 -4.93
N LEU A 54 -3.70 -6.01 -3.92
CA LEU A 54 -5.01 -5.56 -3.42
C LEU A 54 -5.81 -4.81 -4.49
N VAL A 55 -5.15 -3.92 -5.24
CA VAL A 55 -5.78 -3.19 -6.34
C VAL A 55 -6.26 -4.13 -7.43
N PHE A 56 -5.44 -5.11 -7.83
CA PHE A 56 -5.82 -6.11 -8.83
C PHE A 56 -6.98 -6.99 -8.36
N LEU A 57 -7.01 -7.38 -7.08
CA LEU A 57 -8.10 -8.16 -6.50
C LEU A 57 -9.42 -7.38 -6.52
N ALA A 58 -9.39 -6.11 -6.10
CA ALA A 58 -10.56 -5.24 -6.11
C ALA A 58 -11.08 -5.01 -7.53
N TRP A 59 -10.17 -4.83 -8.49
CA TRP A 59 -10.52 -4.68 -9.90
C TRP A 59 -11.11 -5.97 -10.49
N GLY A 60 -10.50 -7.12 -10.21
CA GLY A 60 -11.01 -8.43 -10.63
C GLY A 60 -12.41 -8.69 -10.08
N PHE A 61 -12.68 -8.34 -8.81
CA PHE A 61 -14.01 -8.41 -8.23
C PHE A 61 -15.02 -7.53 -8.98
N LYS A 62 -14.65 -6.28 -9.33
CA LYS A 62 -15.50 -5.37 -10.11
C LYS A 62 -15.84 -5.96 -11.49
N VAL A 63 -14.86 -6.51 -12.18
CA VAL A 63 -15.03 -7.13 -13.51
C VAL A 63 -15.92 -8.37 -13.42
N ALA A 64 -15.69 -9.24 -12.43
CA ALA A 64 -16.53 -10.41 -12.18
C ALA A 64 -17.98 -9.99 -11.92
N LEU A 65 -18.20 -8.99 -11.05
CA LEU A 65 -19.54 -8.48 -10.76
C LEU A 65 -20.25 -7.99 -12.04
N PHE A 66 -19.56 -7.24 -12.88
CA PHE A 66 -20.11 -6.75 -14.13
C PHE A 66 -20.41 -7.89 -15.13
N ALA A 67 -19.52 -8.87 -15.26
CA ALA A 67 -19.70 -10.02 -16.15
C ALA A 67 -20.84 -10.94 -15.71
N LEU A 68 -21.01 -11.18 -14.40
CA LEU A 68 -22.07 -12.03 -13.85
C LEU A 68 -23.44 -11.36 -13.87
N LEU A 69 -23.51 -10.05 -13.57
CA LEU A 69 -24.79 -9.34 -13.48
C LEU A 69 -25.27 -8.86 -14.87
N GLY A 70 -24.35 -8.50 -15.75
CA GLY A 70 -24.65 -7.80 -17.00
C GLY A 70 -24.81 -6.29 -16.79
N ALA A 71 -24.74 -5.54 -17.89
CA ALA A 71 -24.64 -4.08 -17.86
C ALA A 71 -25.86 -3.38 -17.21
N GLU A 72 -27.07 -3.87 -17.46
CA GLU A 72 -28.30 -3.22 -17.00
C GLU A 72 -28.52 -3.35 -15.49
N THR A 73 -28.38 -4.56 -14.96
CA THR A 73 -28.55 -4.81 -13.52
C THR A 73 -27.39 -4.22 -12.71
N TYR A 74 -26.19 -4.16 -13.28
CA TYR A 74 -25.05 -3.46 -12.66
C TYR A 74 -25.33 -1.95 -12.53
N ALA A 75 -25.85 -1.32 -13.60
CA ALA A 75 -26.22 0.10 -13.57
C ALA A 75 -27.34 0.39 -12.55
N ALA A 76 -28.34 -0.49 -12.46
CA ALA A 76 -29.40 -0.36 -11.46
C ALA A 76 -28.88 -0.44 -10.01
N ARG A 77 -27.92 -1.34 -9.73
CA ARG A 77 -27.28 -1.43 -8.40
C ARG A 77 -26.38 -0.24 -8.09
N LEU A 78 -25.70 0.30 -9.10
CA LEU A 78 -24.89 1.49 -8.95
C LEU A 78 -25.74 2.71 -8.59
N ALA A 79 -26.89 2.88 -9.24
CA ALA A 79 -27.84 3.97 -8.95
C ALA A 79 -28.38 3.92 -7.50
N VAL A 80 -28.59 2.71 -6.95
CA VAL A 80 -28.95 2.54 -5.54
C VAL A 80 -27.80 2.96 -4.62
N LEU A 81 -26.55 2.65 -4.98
CA LEU A 81 -25.35 3.00 -4.22
C LEU A 81 -25.08 4.52 -4.20
N GLU A 82 -25.40 5.22 -5.29
CA GLU A 82 -25.29 6.68 -5.38
C GLU A 82 -26.30 7.42 -4.49
N GLY A 83 -27.48 6.83 -4.26
CA GLY A 83 -28.52 7.37 -3.37
C GLY A 83 -28.30 7.10 -1.88
N GLY A 84 -27.25 6.37 -1.52
CA GLY A 84 -26.97 5.91 -0.15
C GLY A 84 -26.17 6.89 0.72
N SER A 85 -25.66 6.33 1.81
CA SER A 85 -24.75 6.98 2.77
C SER A 85 -23.42 7.40 2.14
N LEU A 86 -22.64 8.23 2.85
CA LEU A 86 -21.33 8.71 2.40
C LEU A 86 -20.38 7.57 2.00
N LEU A 87 -20.42 6.44 2.71
CA LEU A 87 -19.59 5.26 2.42
C LEU A 87 -20.05 4.57 1.13
N GLU A 88 -21.36 4.44 0.93
CA GLU A 88 -21.96 3.83 -0.27
C GLU A 88 -21.69 4.67 -1.52
N ARG A 89 -21.80 5.99 -1.41
CA ARG A 89 -21.43 6.94 -2.47
C ARG A 89 -19.95 6.88 -2.84
N ALA A 90 -19.07 6.72 -1.85
CA ALA A 90 -17.64 6.54 -2.12
C ALA A 90 -17.38 5.22 -2.86
N GLY A 91 -18.09 4.15 -2.47
CA GLY A 91 -18.11 2.89 -3.21
C GLY A 91 -18.64 3.06 -4.63
N ALA A 92 -19.71 3.85 -4.83
CA ALA A 92 -20.29 4.13 -6.13
C ALA A 92 -19.29 4.83 -7.06
N TRP A 93 -18.59 5.85 -6.55
CA TRP A 93 -17.56 6.56 -7.29
C TRP A 93 -16.41 5.64 -7.74
N VAL A 94 -15.96 4.73 -6.87
CA VAL A 94 -14.96 3.71 -7.24
C VAL A 94 -15.52 2.69 -8.24
N MET A 95 -16.81 2.37 -8.16
CA MET A 95 -17.48 1.38 -8.98
C MET A 95 -18.00 1.93 -10.33
N THR A 96 -17.98 3.25 -10.57
CA THR A 96 -18.36 3.83 -11.87
C THR A 96 -17.62 3.13 -13.01
N ALA A 97 -18.36 2.66 -14.02
CA ALA A 97 -17.82 1.80 -15.07
C ALA A 97 -16.99 2.60 -16.09
N ASP A 98 -15.67 2.57 -15.95
CA ASP A 98 -14.74 3.18 -16.90
C ASP A 98 -14.58 2.34 -18.18
N ALA A 99 -14.08 2.97 -19.25
CA ALA A 99 -13.76 2.28 -20.51
C ALA A 99 -12.86 1.04 -20.31
N ALA A 100 -11.93 1.10 -19.34
CA ALA A 100 -11.09 -0.03 -18.96
C ALA A 100 -11.88 -1.20 -18.32
N THR A 101 -12.92 -0.91 -17.53
CA THR A 101 -13.79 -1.94 -16.94
C THR A 101 -14.61 -2.65 -18.01
N ARG A 102 -15.11 -1.91 -19.01
CA ARG A 102 -15.86 -2.49 -20.14
C ARG A 102 -14.99 -3.41 -21.00
N LEU A 103 -13.76 -2.99 -21.32
CA LEU A 103 -12.80 -3.82 -22.06
C LEU A 103 -12.33 -5.04 -21.27
N ALA A 104 -12.17 -4.93 -19.96
CA ALA A 104 -11.81 -6.07 -19.12
C ALA A 104 -12.97 -7.06 -18.96
N ALA A 105 -14.20 -6.57 -18.91
CA ALA A 105 -15.40 -7.42 -18.86
C ALA A 105 -15.56 -8.26 -20.13
N THR A 106 -15.28 -7.71 -21.32
CA THR A 106 -15.33 -8.50 -22.57
C THR A 106 -14.28 -9.61 -22.56
N VAL A 107 -13.05 -9.29 -22.15
CA VAL A 107 -11.96 -10.28 -22.05
C VAL A 107 -12.28 -11.36 -21.00
N ALA A 108 -12.83 -10.96 -19.83
CA ALA A 108 -13.22 -11.91 -18.79
C ALA A 108 -14.37 -12.82 -19.22
N ALA A 109 -15.36 -12.28 -19.94
CA ALA A 109 -16.47 -13.06 -20.48
C ALA A 109 -15.99 -14.06 -21.55
N ASP A 110 -15.02 -13.68 -22.39
CA ASP A 110 -14.40 -14.59 -23.37
C ASP A 110 -13.60 -15.70 -22.67
N LEU A 111 -12.86 -15.37 -21.62
CA LEU A 111 -12.13 -16.37 -20.81
C LEU A 111 -13.08 -17.33 -20.09
N ALA A 112 -14.21 -16.85 -19.56
CA ALA A 112 -15.22 -17.71 -18.95
C ALA A 112 -15.81 -18.70 -19.98
N ARG A 113 -16.11 -18.20 -21.19
CA ARG A 113 -16.59 -19.02 -22.30
C ARG A 113 -15.57 -20.07 -22.75
N MET A 114 -14.27 -19.73 -22.75
CA MET A 114 -13.18 -20.67 -23.04
C MET A 114 -12.98 -21.71 -21.94
N ALA A 115 -13.24 -21.34 -20.69
CA ALA A 115 -13.13 -22.22 -19.53
C ALA A 115 -14.36 -23.14 -19.35
N GLY A 116 -15.41 -22.99 -20.17
CA GLY A 116 -16.60 -23.85 -20.15
C GLY A 116 -17.54 -23.61 -18.97
N PHE A 117 -17.52 -22.40 -18.40
CA PHE A 117 -18.48 -21.93 -17.39
C PHE A 117 -19.59 -21.08 -18.02
#